data_AF-A0A1F8SZZ0-F1
#
_entry.id   AF-A0A1F8SZZ0-F1
#
_cell.length_a   1.000
_cell.length_b   1.000
_cell.length_c   1.000
_cell.angle_alpha   90.00
_cell.angle_beta   90.00
_cell.angle_gamma   90.00
#
_symmetry.space_group_name_H-M   'P 1'
#
loop_
_entity.id
_entity.type
_entity.pdbx_description
1 polymer ?
#
loop_
_entity_poly.entity_id
_entity_poly.type
_entity_poly.pdbx_seq_one_letter_code
_entity_poly.pdbx_strand_id
1 'polypeptide(L)'
;MRFCPLLILTALVFIFTACGEATPVCPPASQTPEYLTAPPEKQPTPTPGSGLSSIVLGRKEMQVDKVVEGPLCNDHWSGTVYVTCDVQVYPWVEDPTFLKDCQLNIEPMTVVYVAYHNNTAYYNGCSCHTGLTPEP
;
A
#
# COMPACT_ATOMS: atom_id res chain seq x y z
N MET A 1 -19.92 11.19 -49.96
CA MET A 1 -20.34 10.58 -48.68
C MET A 1 -20.48 11.71 -47.67
N ARG A 2 -21.71 12.13 -47.34
CA ARG A 2 -21.96 13.18 -46.34
C ARG A 2 -21.84 12.53 -44.96
N PHE A 3 -20.69 12.69 -44.30
CA PHE A 3 -20.54 12.26 -42.91
C PHE A 3 -21.51 13.08 -42.05
N CYS A 4 -22.41 12.37 -41.34
CA CYS A 4 -23.41 12.98 -40.48
C CYS A 4 -22.73 13.40 -39.16
N PRO A 5 -22.57 14.71 -38.88
CA PRO A 5 -21.86 15.18 -37.68
C PRO A 5 -22.55 14.74 -36.37
N LEU A 6 -23.82 14.36 -36.44
CA LEU A 6 -24.61 13.84 -35.32
C LEU A 6 -24.07 12.50 -34.75
N LEU A 7 -23.46 11.67 -35.60
CA LEU A 7 -22.89 10.37 -35.22
C LEU A 7 -21.56 10.53 -34.44
N ILE A 8 -20.79 11.57 -34.75
CA ILE A 8 -19.53 11.88 -34.06
C ILE A 8 -19.84 12.47 -32.67
N LEU A 9 -20.86 13.31 -32.57
CA LEU A 9 -21.27 13.92 -31.30
C LEU A 9 -21.79 12.87 -30.31
N THR A 10 -22.58 11.90 -30.78
CA THR A 10 -23.07 10.78 -29.94
C THR A 10 -21.95 9.86 -29.49
N ALA A 11 -21.00 9.54 -30.37
CA ALA A 11 -19.81 8.76 -29.99
C ALA A 11 -18.95 9.47 -28.92
N LEU A 12 -18.84 10.81 -28.98
CA LEU A 12 -18.07 11.58 -27.99
C LEU A 12 -18.71 11.54 -26.59
N VAL A 13 -20.04 11.59 -26.49
CA VAL A 13 -20.76 11.58 -25.21
C VAL A 13 -20.59 10.25 -24.46
N PHE A 14 -20.49 9.12 -25.17
CA PHE A 14 -20.28 7.82 -24.53
C PHE A 14 -18.88 7.69 -23.89
N ILE A 15 -17.86 8.33 -24.44
CA ILE A 15 -16.48 8.25 -23.94
C ILE A 15 -16.34 8.94 -22.56
N PHE A 16 -17.12 9.99 -22.30
CA PHE A 16 -17.04 10.74 -21.03
C PHE A 16 -17.79 10.08 -19.87
N THR A 17 -18.66 9.10 -20.12
CA THR A 17 -19.46 8.46 -19.05
C THR A 17 -18.76 7.26 -18.38
N ALA A 18 -17.54 6.89 -18.82
CA ALA A 18 -16.86 5.69 -18.35
C ALA A 18 -15.83 5.90 -17.23
N CYS A 19 -15.59 7.13 -16.76
CA CYS A 19 -14.70 7.38 -15.62
C CYS A 19 -15.48 7.26 -14.30
N GLY A 20 -15.60 6.04 -13.78
CA GLY A 20 -15.97 5.81 -12.39
C GLY A 20 -14.75 5.96 -11.48
N GLU A 21 -14.94 6.44 -10.25
CA GLU A 21 -13.88 6.42 -9.24
C GLU A 21 -13.49 4.96 -8.92
N ALA A 22 -12.18 4.71 -8.77
CA ALA A 22 -11.71 3.40 -8.38
C ALA A 22 -12.19 3.08 -6.96
N THR A 23 -12.77 1.90 -6.77
CA THR A 23 -13.09 1.40 -5.43
C THR A 23 -11.80 1.19 -4.64
N PRO A 24 -11.68 1.72 -3.42
CA PRO A 24 -10.48 1.54 -2.62
C PRO A 24 -10.25 0.06 -2.30
N VAL A 25 -8.98 -0.36 -2.25
CA VAL A 25 -8.62 -1.76 -1.97
C VAL A 25 -8.94 -2.14 -0.52
N CYS A 26 -8.66 -1.25 0.42
CA CYS A 26 -8.97 -1.44 1.83
C CYS A 26 -10.21 -0.64 2.25
N PRO A 27 -10.97 -1.12 3.26
CA PRO A 27 -12.06 -0.34 3.84
C PRO A 27 -11.53 0.98 4.43
N PRO A 28 -12.38 2.02 4.53
CA PRO A 28 -11.99 3.29 5.15
C PRO A 28 -11.46 3.08 6.57
N ALA A 29 -10.41 3.84 6.92
CA ALA A 29 -9.75 3.78 8.23
C ALA A 29 -10.65 4.14 9.43
N SER A 30 -11.95 4.43 9.22
CA SER A 30 -12.95 4.51 10.29
C SER A 30 -13.22 3.15 10.97
N GLN A 31 -12.70 2.05 10.40
CA GLN A 31 -12.56 0.75 11.07
C GLN A 31 -11.13 0.48 11.58
N THR A 32 -10.28 1.52 11.64
CA THR A 32 -8.90 1.59 12.17
C THR A 32 -7.94 0.49 11.68
N PRO A 33 -6.76 0.80 11.11
CA PRO A 33 -5.64 -0.09 11.38
C PRO A 33 -5.55 -0.20 12.91
N GLU A 34 -5.54 -1.42 13.44
CA GLU A 34 -5.54 -1.63 14.88
C GLU A 34 -4.29 -0.95 15.45
N TYR A 35 -4.50 0.14 16.20
CA TYR A 35 -3.39 0.97 16.67
C TYR A 35 -2.60 0.22 17.72
N LEU A 36 -1.28 0.26 17.55
CA LEU A 36 -0.35 -0.30 18.49
C LEU A 36 -0.31 0.56 19.74
N THR A 37 -0.47 -0.07 20.90
CA THR A 37 -0.41 0.60 22.22
C THR A 37 0.86 0.26 22.99
N ALA A 38 1.46 -0.90 22.72
CA ALA A 38 2.75 -1.29 23.29
C ALA A 38 3.89 -0.58 22.54
N PRO A 39 4.94 -0.09 23.23
CA PRO A 39 6.12 0.51 22.60
C PRO A 39 6.80 -0.43 21.58
N PRO A 40 7.48 0.11 20.55
CA PRO A 40 8.16 -0.67 19.51
C PRO A 40 9.06 -1.76 20.07
N GLU A 41 9.81 -1.46 21.14
CA GLU A 41 10.80 -2.38 21.72
C GLU A 41 10.17 -3.60 22.41
N LYS A 42 8.86 -3.53 22.68
CA LYS A 42 8.09 -4.61 23.31
C LYS A 42 7.26 -5.41 22.32
N GLN A 43 7.27 -5.03 21.04
CA GLN A 43 6.52 -5.77 20.05
C GLN A 43 7.19 -7.11 19.75
N PRO A 44 6.41 -8.18 19.55
CA PRO A 44 6.97 -9.41 19.05
C PRO A 44 7.61 -9.14 17.69
N THR A 45 8.80 -9.70 17.47
CA THR A 45 9.37 -9.77 16.11
C THR A 45 8.35 -10.48 15.22
N PRO A 46 7.97 -9.89 14.07
CA PRO A 46 7.09 -10.56 13.13
C PRO A 46 7.63 -11.93 12.80
N THR A 47 6.77 -12.93 12.77
CA THR A 47 7.17 -14.26 12.33
C THR A 47 7.57 -14.15 10.86
N PRO A 48 8.79 -14.56 10.46
CA PRO A 48 9.19 -14.51 9.06
C PRO A 48 8.17 -15.30 8.23
N GLY A 49 7.46 -14.61 7.34
CA GLY A 49 6.63 -15.26 6.33
C GLY A 49 7.54 -16.13 5.47
N SER A 50 7.46 -17.44 5.65
CA SER A 50 8.35 -18.38 4.96
C SER A 50 7.72 -18.81 3.64
N GLY A 51 8.06 -18.13 2.55
CA GLY A 51 7.86 -18.61 1.18
C GLY A 51 7.13 -17.63 0.25
N LEU A 52 7.27 -17.91 -1.06
CA LEU A 52 6.53 -17.21 -2.11
C LEU A 52 5.03 -17.35 -1.87
N SER A 53 4.36 -16.21 -1.79
CA SER A 53 2.92 -16.11 -1.58
C SER A 53 2.25 -15.54 -2.83
N SER A 54 1.11 -16.09 -3.23
CA SER A 54 0.33 -15.56 -4.35
C SER A 54 -0.69 -14.56 -3.86
N ILE A 55 -0.72 -13.38 -4.47
CA ILE A 55 -1.69 -12.31 -4.18
C ILE A 55 -2.38 -11.87 -5.48
N VAL A 56 -3.56 -11.26 -5.33
CA VAL A 56 -4.31 -10.69 -6.45
C VAL A 56 -4.26 -9.16 -6.39
N LEU A 57 -3.56 -8.56 -7.36
CA LEU A 57 -3.51 -7.12 -7.56
C LEU A 57 -4.42 -6.74 -8.74
N GLY A 58 -5.68 -6.39 -8.43
CA GLY A 58 -6.70 -6.10 -9.43
C GLY A 58 -7.12 -7.36 -10.20
N ARG A 59 -6.72 -7.47 -11.48
CA ARG A 59 -7.01 -8.66 -12.33
C ARG A 59 -5.79 -9.55 -12.55
N LYS A 60 -4.68 -9.27 -11.88
CA LYS A 60 -3.41 -9.99 -12.05
C LYS A 60 -3.09 -10.73 -10.76
N GLU A 61 -2.76 -12.00 -10.91
CA GLU A 61 -2.11 -12.78 -9.86
C GLU A 61 -0.60 -12.49 -9.90
N MET A 62 0.00 -12.30 -8.72
CA MET A 62 1.41 -11.97 -8.56
C MET A 62 2.00 -12.79 -7.41
N GLN A 63 3.22 -13.26 -7.58
CA GLN A 63 3.99 -13.87 -6.51
C GLN A 63 4.78 -12.80 -5.77
N VAL A 64 4.74 -12.84 -4.44
CA VAL A 64 5.51 -11.96 -3.55
C VAL A 64 6.35 -12.79 -2.60
N ASP A 65 7.52 -12.26 -2.25
CA ASP A 65 8.46 -12.90 -1.33
C ASP A 65 7.98 -12.83 0.12
N LYS A 66 7.15 -11.83 0.45
CA LYS A 66 6.59 -11.65 1.79
C LYS A 66 5.24 -10.98 1.75
N VAL A 67 4.32 -11.47 2.58
CA VAL A 67 3.07 -10.80 2.95
C VAL A 67 3.21 -10.28 4.38
N VAL A 68 2.86 -9.02 4.61
CA VAL A 68 2.94 -8.34 5.90
C VAL A 68 1.53 -8.03 6.38
N GLU A 69 1.20 -8.63 7.53
CA GLU A 69 0.00 -8.43 8.32
C GLU A 69 0.44 -8.05 9.74
N GLY A 70 -0.38 -7.31 10.48
CA GLY A 70 -0.05 -6.91 11.85
C GLY A 70 1.02 -5.80 11.94
N PRO A 71 1.81 -5.75 13.02
CA PRO A 71 2.78 -4.69 13.27
C PRO A 71 3.84 -4.56 12.18
N LEU A 72 4.13 -3.32 11.75
CA LEU A 72 5.19 -3.06 10.75
C LEU A 72 6.62 -3.01 11.31
N CYS A 73 6.78 -2.87 12.62
CA CYS A 73 8.09 -2.65 13.22
C CYS A 73 8.83 -3.93 13.59
N ASN A 74 10.15 -3.78 13.79
CA ASN A 74 11.08 -4.86 14.15
C ASN A 74 11.13 -5.98 13.11
N ASP A 75 11.10 -5.60 11.84
CA ASP A 75 11.08 -6.54 10.72
C ASP A 75 12.21 -6.25 9.73
N HIS A 76 12.50 -7.25 8.91
CA HIS A 76 13.44 -7.17 7.80
C HIS A 76 12.76 -7.60 6.51
N TRP A 77 12.81 -6.73 5.50
CA TRP A 77 12.11 -6.87 4.22
C TRP A 77 13.11 -6.91 3.07
N SER A 78 12.90 -7.85 2.14
CA SER A 78 13.71 -8.05 0.94
C SER A 78 12.84 -8.55 -0.21
N GLY A 79 13.18 -8.20 -1.45
CA GLY A 79 12.47 -8.69 -2.64
C GLY A 79 11.15 -7.96 -2.90
N THR A 80 10.08 -8.70 -3.19
CA THR A 80 8.73 -8.18 -3.40
C THR A 80 7.90 -8.39 -2.15
N VAL A 81 7.45 -7.31 -1.54
CA VAL A 81 6.68 -7.33 -0.28
C VAL A 81 5.28 -6.80 -0.53
N TYR A 82 4.28 -7.44 0.06
CA TYR A 82 2.90 -6.97 0.05
C TYR A 82 2.40 -6.67 1.46
N VAL A 83 2.04 -5.42 1.72
CA VAL A 83 1.44 -4.96 2.98
C VAL A 83 -0.08 -4.99 2.83
N THR A 84 -0.75 -5.80 3.64
CA THR A 84 -2.20 -6.02 3.56
C THR A 84 -3.00 -4.90 4.22
N CYS A 85 -4.33 -5.05 4.23
CA CYS A 85 -5.22 -4.17 4.98
C CYS A 85 -5.20 -4.44 6.50
N ASP A 86 -4.67 -5.57 6.95
CA ASP A 86 -4.65 -5.97 8.36
C ASP A 86 -3.37 -5.49 9.08
N VAL A 87 -2.75 -4.45 8.53
CA VAL A 87 -1.54 -3.83 9.09
C VAL A 87 -1.88 -3.01 10.33
N GLN A 88 -0.98 -3.07 11.31
CA GLN A 88 -1.05 -2.33 12.56
C GLN A 88 0.08 -1.30 12.61
N VAL A 89 -0.27 -0.08 13.01
CA VAL A 89 0.63 1.08 13.04
C VAL A 89 0.47 1.84 14.34
N TYR A 90 1.44 2.69 14.68
CA TYR A 90 1.31 3.61 15.81
C TYR A 90 0.37 4.77 15.46
N PRO A 91 -0.29 5.39 16.46
CA PRO A 91 -1.09 6.59 16.24
C PRO A 91 -0.20 7.79 15.87
N TRP A 92 -0.75 8.71 15.08
CA TRP A 92 -0.16 10.00 14.73
C TRP A 92 -1.22 11.09 14.81
N VAL A 93 -0.79 12.36 14.82
CA VAL A 93 -1.70 13.51 14.96
C VAL A 93 -1.93 14.20 13.62
N GLU A 94 -0.85 14.63 12.97
CA GLU A 94 -0.91 15.39 11.72
C GLU A 94 -0.43 14.52 10.56
N ASP A 95 0.88 14.29 10.48
CA ASP A 95 1.49 13.46 9.46
C ASP A 95 1.63 12.00 9.91
N PRO A 96 1.44 11.02 8.99
CA PRO A 96 1.47 9.60 9.28
C PRO A 96 2.89 9.09 9.54
N THR A 97 3.49 9.50 10.66
CA THR A 97 4.88 9.24 11.06
C THR A 97 5.05 7.96 11.86
N PHE A 98 4.21 6.96 11.60
CA PHE A 98 4.14 5.73 12.39
C PHE A 98 5.36 4.79 12.24
N LEU A 99 6.29 5.08 11.33
CA LEU A 99 7.59 4.41 11.23
C LEU A 99 8.72 5.21 11.88
N LYS A 100 8.42 6.33 12.55
CA LYS A 100 9.41 7.03 13.35
C LYS A 100 9.87 6.13 14.50
N ASP A 101 11.19 6.07 14.70
CA ASP A 101 11.84 5.24 15.72
C ASP A 101 11.50 3.73 15.62
N CYS A 102 11.06 3.30 14.43
CA CYS A 102 10.70 1.91 14.12
C CYS A 102 11.93 1.17 13.57
N GLN A 103 12.24 -0.01 14.13
CA GLN A 103 13.33 -0.86 13.63
C GLN A 103 12.88 -1.70 12.42
N LEU A 104 12.42 -1.02 11.36
CA LEU A 104 12.09 -1.66 10.10
C LEU A 104 13.26 -1.49 9.13
N ASN A 105 13.87 -2.60 8.71
CA ASN A 105 14.90 -2.59 7.69
C ASN A 105 14.34 -3.07 6.35
N ILE A 106 14.49 -2.26 5.31
CA ILE A 106 14.05 -2.59 3.95
C ILE A 106 15.29 -2.62 3.06
N GLU A 107 15.61 -3.79 2.50
CA GLU A 107 16.79 -3.94 1.64
C GLU A 107 16.68 -3.10 0.36
N PRO A 108 17.82 -2.65 -0.21
CA PRO A 108 17.84 -2.01 -1.52
C PRO A 108 17.14 -2.87 -2.58
N MET A 109 16.48 -2.22 -3.54
CA MET A 109 15.70 -2.85 -4.62
C MET A 109 14.44 -3.61 -4.16
N THR A 110 14.08 -3.56 -2.88
CA THR A 110 12.80 -4.09 -2.40
C THR A 110 11.65 -3.28 -3.00
N VAL A 111 10.65 -3.98 -3.54
CA VAL A 111 9.42 -3.38 -4.04
C VAL A 111 8.31 -3.67 -3.04
N VAL A 112 7.74 -2.61 -2.46
CA VAL A 112 6.66 -2.73 -1.48
C VAL A 112 5.35 -2.34 -2.13
N TYR A 113 4.41 -3.27 -2.22
CA TYR A 113 3.03 -3.02 -2.62
C TYR A 113 2.19 -2.79 -1.37
N VAL A 114 1.43 -1.70 -1.30
CA VAL A 114 0.64 -1.35 -0.11
C VAL A 114 -0.85 -1.30 -0.43
N ALA A 115 -1.63 -2.15 0.24
CA ALA A 115 -3.07 -2.26 0.01
C ALA A 115 -3.80 -0.94 0.34
N TYR A 116 -3.48 -0.28 1.44
CA TYR A 116 -4.03 1.04 1.80
C TYR A 116 -3.69 2.16 0.81
N HIS A 117 -2.71 1.95 -0.07
CA HIS A 117 -2.39 2.85 -1.17
C HIS A 117 -2.84 2.28 -2.53
N ASN A 118 -3.95 1.55 -2.55
CA ASN A 118 -4.53 0.95 -3.76
C ASN A 118 -3.56 0.04 -4.51
N ASN A 119 -2.78 -0.75 -3.79
CA ASN A 119 -1.76 -1.65 -4.35
C ASN A 119 -0.68 -0.90 -5.14
N THR A 120 -0.39 0.35 -4.78
CA THR A 120 0.72 1.11 -5.37
C THR A 120 2.05 0.48 -4.98
N ALA A 121 2.98 0.43 -5.94
CA ALA A 121 4.34 -0.05 -5.74
C ALA A 121 5.25 1.09 -5.27
N TYR A 122 6.04 0.83 -4.23
CA TYR A 122 7.04 1.73 -3.66
C TYR A 122 8.43 1.09 -3.73
N TYR A 123 9.34 1.74 -4.45
CA TYR A 123 10.70 1.25 -4.70
C TYR A 123 11.75 1.79 -3.70
N ASN A 124 11.37 2.82 -2.93
CA ASN A 124 12.20 3.44 -1.90
C ASN A 124 11.67 3.12 -0.50
N GLY A 125 10.99 1.98 -0.36
CA GLY A 125 10.31 1.59 0.88
C GLY A 125 9.21 2.57 1.30
N CYS A 126 9.00 2.68 2.61
CA CYS A 126 7.92 3.46 3.22
C CYS A 126 8.43 4.79 3.84
N SER A 127 9.42 5.43 3.22
CA SER A 127 10.14 6.59 3.78
C SER A 127 9.23 7.78 4.15
N CYS A 128 8.11 7.97 3.44
CA CYS A 128 7.10 8.99 3.74
C CYS A 128 6.50 8.90 5.15
N HIS A 129 6.66 7.75 5.82
CA HIS A 129 6.12 7.49 7.15
C HIS A 129 7.17 7.53 8.27
N THR A 130 8.41 7.90 7.96
CA THR A 130 9.50 7.98 8.95
C THR A 130 9.52 9.29 9.73
N GLY A 131 8.80 10.32 9.26
CA GLY A 131 8.86 11.67 9.81
C GLY A 131 10.13 12.45 9.49
N LEU A 132 11.02 11.88 8.67
CA LEU A 132 12.12 12.61 8.05
C LEU A 132 11.64 13.16 6.71
N THR A 133 11.70 14.49 6.52
CA THR A 133 11.63 15.06 5.17
C THR A 133 12.84 14.56 4.38
N PRO A 134 12.65 13.93 3.20
CA PRO A 134 13.77 13.64 2.32
C PRO A 134 14.53 14.94 2.05
N GLU A 135 15.84 14.97 2.24
CA GLU A 135 16.64 16.09 1.74
C GLU A 135 16.44 16.19 0.22
N PRO A 136 16.25 17.40 -0.33
CA PRO A 136 15.96 17.62 -1.74
C PRO A 136 17.10 17.20 -2.68
#